data_AF-A0A1X1JP85-F1
#
_entry.id   AF-A0A1X1JP85-F1
#
_cell.length_a   1.000
_cell.length_b   1.000
_cell.length_c   1.000
_cell.angle_alpha   90.00
_cell.angle_beta   90.00
_cell.angle_gamma   90.00
#
_symmetry.space_group_name_H-M   'P 1'
#
loop_
_entity.id
_entity.type
_entity.pdbx_description
1 polymer ?
#
loop_
_entity_poly.entity_id
_entity_poly.type
_entity_poly.pdbx_seq_one_letter_code
_entity_poly.pdbx_strand_id
1 'polypeptide(L)'
;MRDEAKERSELLLAIQDLGYESLRYSIFNEHRLSEWETRIDYNPELKLYEVYSTMDRASTGSIFKFKTFEEAKERFIHNLKLTVFQNKTSVENGEVSEYSSPLWDKLDIDIESLKNIVEKEIKERGFESLSYVLFDEDSSQPWATHLFFKNGKFQINSRDERSYIVGKTWEFDTMNEAKDEFLKILSRTVHAEQLANELGFSHPYPSPLWDEEGKRFNLRQDM
;
A
#
# COMPACT_ATOMS: atom_id res chain seq x y z
N MET A 1 -20.94 -35.17 -14.29
CA MET A 1 -21.20 -34.18 -15.36
C MET A 1 -20.38 -32.95 -15.01
N ARG A 2 -19.72 -32.30 -15.98
CA ARG A 2 -18.96 -31.06 -15.71
C ARG A 2 -19.91 -29.99 -15.17
N ASP A 3 -19.47 -29.27 -14.15
CA ASP A 3 -20.19 -28.13 -13.57
C ASP A 3 -19.34 -26.88 -13.75
N GLU A 4 -19.56 -26.20 -14.88
CA GLU A 4 -18.78 -25.00 -15.25
C GLU A 4 -18.93 -23.87 -14.22
N ALA A 5 -20.12 -23.71 -13.63
CA ALA A 5 -20.37 -22.66 -12.65
C ALA A 5 -19.55 -22.89 -11.39
N LYS A 6 -19.50 -24.15 -10.93
CA LYS A 6 -18.65 -24.55 -9.81
C LYS A 6 -17.17 -24.35 -10.12
N GLU A 7 -16.69 -24.83 -11.27
CA GLU A 7 -15.30 -24.68 -11.69
C GLU A 7 -14.87 -23.20 -11.78
N ARG A 8 -15.73 -22.36 -12.37
CA ARG A 8 -15.51 -20.90 -12.45
C ARG A 8 -15.43 -20.28 -11.06
N SER A 9 -16.34 -20.64 -10.15
CA SER A 9 -16.33 -20.14 -8.77
C SER A 9 -15.04 -20.52 -8.04
N GLU A 10 -14.54 -21.75 -8.23
CA GLU A 10 -13.29 -22.20 -7.61
C GLU A 10 -12.06 -21.44 -8.12
N LEU A 11 -12.03 -21.11 -9.42
CA LEU A 11 -10.96 -20.30 -10.00
C LEU A 11 -10.98 -18.87 -9.48
N LEU A 12 -12.16 -18.23 -9.43
CA LEU A 12 -12.31 -16.86 -8.93
C LEU A 12 -11.93 -16.76 -7.45
N LEU A 13 -12.32 -17.72 -6.61
CA LEU A 13 -11.90 -17.78 -5.21
C LEU A 13 -10.38 -17.91 -5.09
N ALA A 14 -9.75 -18.77 -5.88
CA ALA A 14 -8.29 -18.92 -5.86
C ALA A 14 -7.55 -17.64 -6.30
N ILE A 15 -8.11 -16.89 -7.25
CA ILE A 15 -7.55 -15.60 -7.68
C ILE A 15 -7.68 -14.56 -6.54
N GLN A 16 -8.85 -14.49 -5.91
CA GLN A 16 -9.11 -13.58 -4.78
C GLN A 16 -8.21 -13.90 -3.58
N ASP A 17 -8.08 -15.17 -3.21
CA ASP A 17 -7.22 -15.61 -2.10
C ASP A 17 -5.73 -15.26 -2.32
N LEU A 18 -5.32 -15.14 -3.59
CA LEU A 18 -3.97 -14.71 -3.97
C LEU A 18 -3.83 -13.20 -4.14
N GLY A 19 -4.93 -12.44 -4.12
CA GLY A 19 -4.94 -11.00 -4.42
C GLY A 19 -4.62 -10.68 -5.89
N TYR A 20 -4.98 -11.57 -6.82
CA TYR A 20 -4.61 -11.48 -8.24
C TYR A 20 -5.71 -10.91 -9.14
N GLU A 21 -6.67 -10.17 -8.57
CA GLU A 21 -7.84 -9.67 -9.28
C GLU A 21 -7.50 -8.65 -10.37
N SER A 22 -6.36 -7.96 -10.25
CA SER A 22 -5.87 -7.02 -11.26
C SER A 22 -5.15 -7.69 -12.44
N LEU A 23 -4.91 -9.00 -12.40
CA LEU A 23 -4.32 -9.72 -13.52
C LEU A 23 -5.31 -9.85 -14.68
N ARG A 24 -4.77 -9.89 -15.90
CA ARG A 24 -5.55 -10.20 -17.10
C ARG A 24 -5.72 -11.70 -17.24
N TYR A 25 -6.96 -12.18 -17.13
CA TYR A 25 -7.31 -13.58 -17.34
C TYR A 25 -8.68 -13.78 -17.99
N SER A 26 -8.87 -14.94 -18.60
CA SER A 26 -10.18 -15.41 -19.07
C SER A 26 -10.43 -16.82 -18.59
N ILE A 27 -11.63 -17.04 -18.07
CA ILE A 27 -12.13 -18.34 -17.66
C ILE A 27 -13.25 -18.73 -18.63
N PHE A 28 -13.08 -19.86 -19.31
CA PHE A 28 -14.05 -20.47 -20.22
C PHE A 28 -14.62 -19.52 -21.28
N ASN A 29 -13.72 -18.88 -22.05
CA ASN A 29 -14.05 -18.02 -23.19
C ASN A 29 -15.06 -16.90 -22.90
N GLU A 30 -14.90 -16.21 -21.77
CA GLU A 30 -15.76 -15.10 -21.37
C GLU A 30 -15.74 -13.93 -22.38
N HIS A 31 -14.58 -13.69 -23.00
CA HIS A 31 -14.39 -12.66 -24.01
C HIS A 31 -13.38 -13.07 -25.09
N ARG A 32 -13.32 -12.25 -26.15
CA ARG A 32 -12.31 -12.37 -27.23
C ARG A 32 -10.90 -12.23 -26.67
N LEU A 33 -9.92 -12.81 -27.38
CA LEU A 33 -8.51 -12.74 -27.00
C LEU A 33 -8.07 -11.29 -26.73
N SER A 34 -7.44 -11.10 -25.58
CA SER A 34 -6.78 -9.85 -25.19
C SER A 34 -5.26 -10.07 -25.06
N GLU A 35 -4.50 -8.98 -25.09
CA GLU A 35 -3.04 -9.03 -24.93
C GLU A 35 -2.67 -9.34 -23.47
N TRP A 36 -1.63 -10.17 -23.30
CA TRP A 36 -1.03 -10.53 -22.01
C TRP A 36 -2.00 -11.17 -21.02
N GLU A 37 -2.81 -12.11 -21.50
CA GLU A 37 -3.88 -12.75 -20.76
C GLU A 37 -3.57 -14.22 -20.48
N THR A 38 -3.75 -14.67 -19.24
CA THR A 38 -3.73 -16.11 -18.91
C THR A 38 -5.13 -16.69 -19.04
N ARG A 39 -5.29 -17.77 -19.81
CA ARG A 39 -6.60 -18.35 -20.16
C ARG A 39 -6.71 -19.79 -19.72
N ILE A 40 -7.91 -20.19 -19.31
CA ILE A 40 -8.33 -21.58 -19.09
C ILE A 40 -9.66 -21.81 -19.80
N ASP A 41 -9.65 -22.66 -20.82
CA ASP A 41 -10.81 -22.96 -21.64
C ASP A 41 -11.13 -24.47 -21.59
N TYR A 42 -12.36 -24.84 -21.93
CA TYR A 42 -12.77 -26.25 -22.08
C TYR A 42 -13.16 -26.52 -23.53
N ASN A 43 -12.48 -27.45 -24.18
CA ASN A 43 -12.78 -27.90 -25.53
C ASN A 43 -13.78 -29.06 -25.47
N PRO A 44 -15.06 -28.87 -25.86
CA PRO A 44 -16.08 -29.91 -25.76
C PRO A 44 -15.90 -31.06 -26.76
N GLU A 45 -15.26 -30.81 -27.90
CA GLU A 45 -15.01 -31.82 -28.94
C GLU A 45 -13.95 -32.82 -28.48
N LEU A 46 -12.85 -32.31 -27.94
CA LEU A 46 -11.73 -33.11 -27.45
C LEU A 46 -11.91 -33.55 -26.00
N LYS A 47 -12.84 -32.94 -25.26
CA LYS A 47 -13.07 -33.12 -23.82
C LYS A 47 -11.81 -32.87 -22.99
N LEU A 48 -11.10 -31.79 -23.32
CA LEU A 48 -9.86 -31.38 -22.65
C LEU A 48 -9.97 -29.93 -22.18
N TYR A 49 -9.31 -29.64 -21.07
CA TYR A 49 -9.05 -28.28 -20.64
C TYR A 49 -7.79 -27.77 -21.34
N GLU A 50 -7.81 -26.53 -21.80
CA GLU A 50 -6.71 -25.87 -22.48
C GLU A 50 -6.29 -24.65 -21.65
N VAL A 51 -5.02 -24.60 -21.26
CA VAL A 51 -4.45 -23.50 -20.46
C VAL A 51 -3.28 -22.89 -21.22
N TYR A 52 -3.31 -21.57 -21.42
CA TYR A 52 -2.32 -20.86 -22.21
C TYR A 52 -2.25 -19.39 -21.84
N SER A 53 -1.20 -18.70 -22.27
CA SER A 53 -1.10 -17.25 -22.15
C SER A 53 -1.02 -16.63 -23.55
N THR A 54 -1.64 -15.47 -23.72
CA THR A 54 -1.46 -14.63 -24.91
C THR A 54 -0.27 -13.70 -24.69
N MET A 55 0.40 -13.30 -25.77
CA MET A 55 1.46 -12.28 -25.73
C MET A 55 0.94 -11.00 -26.42
N ASP A 56 1.37 -10.72 -27.65
CA ASP A 56 0.80 -9.67 -28.50
C ASP A 56 -0.52 -10.12 -29.17
N ARG A 57 -1.27 -9.15 -29.74
CA ARG A 57 -2.68 -9.19 -30.22
C ARG A 57 -3.16 -10.39 -31.05
N ALA A 58 -2.29 -11.35 -31.38
CA ALA A 58 -2.62 -12.57 -32.10
C ALA A 58 -1.73 -13.80 -31.79
N SER A 59 -0.78 -13.75 -30.84
CA SER A 59 0.09 -14.90 -30.55
C SER A 59 -0.28 -15.60 -29.23
N THR A 60 -0.38 -16.92 -29.30
CA THR A 60 -0.55 -17.79 -28.14
C THR A 60 0.77 -18.47 -27.83
N GLY A 61 1.15 -18.50 -26.56
CA GLY A 61 2.19 -19.40 -26.08
C GLY A 61 1.78 -20.87 -26.25
N SER A 62 2.61 -21.78 -25.72
CA SER A 62 2.28 -23.21 -25.72
C SER A 62 0.94 -23.48 -25.02
N ILE A 63 0.03 -24.15 -25.72
CA ILE A 63 -1.26 -24.58 -25.16
C ILE A 63 -1.07 -25.89 -24.39
N PHE A 64 -1.26 -25.83 -23.08
CA PHE A 64 -1.24 -27.02 -22.23
C PHE A 64 -2.61 -27.67 -22.21
N LYS A 65 -2.67 -28.99 -22.42
CA LYS A 65 -3.92 -29.75 -22.49
C LYS A 65 -4.03 -30.72 -21.33
N PHE A 66 -5.15 -30.69 -20.63
CA PHE A 66 -5.39 -31.51 -19.44
C PHE A 66 -6.73 -32.25 -19.53
N LYS A 67 -6.79 -33.43 -18.92
CA LYS A 67 -8.02 -34.24 -18.85
C LYS A 67 -8.89 -33.83 -17.67
N THR A 68 -8.28 -33.33 -16.60
CA THR A 68 -8.98 -32.99 -15.36
C THR A 68 -8.95 -31.49 -15.12
N PHE A 69 -9.98 -31.00 -14.43
CA PHE A 69 -10.06 -29.60 -14.02
C PHE A 69 -8.95 -29.24 -13.03
N GLU A 70 -8.60 -30.15 -12.10
CA GLU A 70 -7.60 -29.85 -11.07
C GLU A 70 -6.21 -29.59 -11.67
N GLU A 71 -5.77 -30.43 -12.62
CA GLU A 71 -4.50 -30.22 -13.32
C GLU A 71 -4.50 -28.89 -14.12
N ALA A 72 -5.63 -28.56 -14.75
CA ALA A 72 -5.78 -27.33 -15.49
C ALA A 72 -5.76 -26.09 -14.57
N LYS A 73 -6.47 -26.16 -13.44
CA LYS A 73 -6.51 -25.13 -12.40
C LYS A 73 -5.12 -24.88 -11.82
N GLU A 74 -4.39 -25.94 -11.46
CA GLU A 74 -3.01 -25.84 -10.97
C GLU A 74 -2.11 -25.13 -11.98
N ARG A 75 -2.17 -25.52 -13.26
CA ARG A 75 -1.39 -24.87 -14.33
C ARG A 75 -1.82 -23.42 -14.54
N PHE A 76 -3.10 -23.12 -14.51
CA PHE A 76 -3.64 -21.78 -14.68
C PHE A 76 -3.15 -20.84 -13.57
N ILE A 77 -3.27 -21.25 -12.31
CA ILE A 77 -2.75 -20.50 -11.16
C ILE A 77 -1.23 -20.36 -11.21
N HIS A 78 -0.51 -21.41 -11.66
CA HIS A 78 0.93 -21.33 -11.86
C HIS A 78 1.32 -20.25 -12.89
N ASN A 79 0.60 -20.17 -14.01
CA ASN A 79 0.84 -19.14 -15.03
C ASN A 79 0.59 -17.73 -14.48
N LEU A 80 -0.48 -17.52 -13.70
CA LEU A 80 -0.73 -16.23 -13.03
C LEU A 80 0.41 -15.83 -12.09
N LYS A 81 0.91 -16.78 -11.28
CA LYS A 81 2.07 -16.55 -10.41
C LYS A 81 3.33 -16.19 -11.20
N LEU A 82 3.53 -16.84 -12.34
CA LEU A 82 4.65 -16.56 -13.23
C LEU A 82 4.56 -15.14 -13.81
N THR A 83 3.37 -14.71 -14.25
CA THR A 83 3.12 -13.33 -14.73
C THR A 83 3.49 -12.29 -13.68
N VAL A 84 3.05 -12.47 -12.43
CA VAL A 84 3.42 -11.57 -11.32
C VAL A 84 4.92 -11.53 -11.12
N PHE A 85 5.56 -12.70 -11.05
CA PHE A 85 7.00 -12.81 -10.86
C PHE A 85 7.78 -12.09 -11.96
N GLN A 86 7.45 -12.35 -13.22
CA GLN A 86 8.13 -11.76 -14.38
C GLN A 86 7.99 -10.24 -14.41
N ASN A 87 6.76 -9.73 -14.29
CA ASN A 87 6.52 -8.29 -14.36
C ASN A 87 7.15 -7.56 -13.17
N LYS A 88 7.12 -8.15 -11.97
CA LYS A 88 7.79 -7.60 -10.80
C LYS A 88 9.30 -7.53 -10.99
N THR A 89 9.93 -8.61 -11.49
CA THR A 89 11.37 -8.63 -11.78
C THR A 89 11.74 -7.61 -12.85
N SER A 90 10.94 -7.45 -13.91
CA SER A 90 11.17 -6.42 -14.93
C SER A 90 11.13 -5.01 -14.33
N VAL A 91 10.10 -4.68 -13.53
CA VAL A 91 10.01 -3.37 -12.87
C VAL A 91 11.17 -3.13 -11.90
N GLU A 92 11.58 -4.15 -11.13
CA GLU A 92 12.74 -4.09 -10.22
C GLU A 92 14.05 -3.83 -10.98
N ASN A 93 14.19 -4.36 -12.20
CA ASN A 93 15.33 -4.11 -13.08
C ASN A 93 15.25 -2.79 -13.87
N GLY A 94 14.17 -2.02 -13.72
CA GLY A 94 13.93 -0.78 -14.46
C GLY A 94 13.45 -1.00 -15.91
N GLU A 95 12.97 -2.19 -16.23
CA GLU A 95 12.36 -2.55 -17.51
C GLU A 95 10.84 -2.28 -17.51
N VAL A 96 10.24 -2.23 -18.69
CA VAL A 96 8.80 -2.02 -18.86
C VAL A 96 8.05 -3.35 -18.64
N SER A 97 7.01 -3.32 -17.80
CA SER A 97 6.09 -4.44 -17.62
C SER A 97 5.21 -4.67 -18.85
N GLU A 98 4.68 -5.89 -18.99
CA GLU A 98 3.75 -6.27 -20.06
C GLU A 98 2.48 -5.40 -20.05
N TYR A 99 2.02 -5.04 -18.84
CA TYR A 99 0.95 -4.08 -18.61
C TYR A 99 1.02 -3.50 -17.20
N SER A 100 0.33 -2.38 -16.98
CA SER A 100 0.17 -1.76 -15.65
C SER A 100 -0.71 -2.60 -14.74
N SER A 101 -0.26 -2.84 -13.51
CA SER A 101 -0.98 -3.54 -12.44
C SER A 101 -0.44 -3.12 -11.07
N PRO A 102 -1.30 -2.96 -10.04
CA PRO A 102 -0.86 -2.67 -8.67
C PRO A 102 0.03 -3.76 -8.04
N LEU A 103 0.14 -4.94 -8.67
CA LEU A 103 0.95 -6.06 -8.19
C LEU A 103 2.46 -5.89 -8.42
N TRP A 104 2.85 -5.01 -9.36
CA TRP A 104 4.25 -4.74 -9.69
C TRP A 104 4.52 -3.28 -10.01
N ASP A 105 3.50 -2.50 -10.38
CA ASP A 105 3.67 -1.07 -10.50
C ASP A 105 4.05 -0.52 -9.13
N LYS A 106 5.06 0.35 -9.11
CA LYS A 106 5.30 1.17 -7.95
C LYS A 106 4.00 1.92 -7.69
N LEU A 107 3.47 1.82 -6.48
CA LEU A 107 2.46 2.75 -6.04
C LEU A 107 3.10 4.13 -6.22
N ASP A 108 2.67 4.86 -7.25
CA ASP A 108 2.90 6.30 -7.35
C ASP A 108 2.04 6.91 -6.25
N ILE A 109 2.53 6.77 -5.02
CA ILE A 109 2.04 7.52 -3.89
C ILE A 109 2.35 8.95 -4.25
N ASP A 110 1.31 9.70 -4.54
CA ASP A 110 1.39 11.14 -4.68
C ASP A 110 1.72 11.73 -3.30
N ILE A 111 3.01 11.69 -2.97
CA ILE A 111 3.55 12.16 -1.69
C ILE A 111 3.16 13.61 -1.46
N GLU A 112 3.09 14.42 -2.52
CA GLU A 112 2.70 15.82 -2.43
C GLU A 112 1.23 15.95 -2.01
N SER A 113 0.33 15.18 -2.60
CA SER A 113 -1.08 15.13 -2.17
C SER A 113 -1.22 14.65 -0.72
N LEU A 114 -0.49 13.59 -0.33
CA LEU A 114 -0.52 13.08 1.04
C LEU A 114 0.00 14.11 2.06
N LYS A 115 1.10 14.78 1.72
CA LYS A 115 1.68 15.85 2.52
C LYS A 115 0.67 16.99 2.72
N ASN A 116 0.04 17.44 1.64
CA ASN A 116 -0.99 18.49 1.70
C ASN A 116 -2.17 18.12 2.61
N ILE A 117 -2.59 16.85 2.63
CA ILE A 117 -3.66 16.37 3.53
C ILE A 117 -3.23 16.49 5.01
N VAL A 118 -2.01 16.08 5.34
CA VAL A 118 -1.50 16.15 6.72
C VAL A 118 -1.28 17.60 7.16
N GLU A 119 -0.69 18.42 6.30
CA GLU A 119 -0.45 19.85 6.58
C GLU A 119 -1.74 20.63 6.80
N LYS A 120 -2.80 20.31 6.04
CA LYS A 120 -4.12 20.91 6.25
C LYS A 120 -4.65 20.64 7.66
N GLU A 121 -4.54 19.41 8.15
CA GLU A 121 -5.00 19.06 9.51
C GLU A 121 -4.10 19.64 10.60
N ILE A 122 -2.79 19.70 10.39
CA ILE A 122 -1.86 20.40 11.29
C ILE A 122 -2.30 21.85 11.46
N LYS A 123 -2.61 22.52 10.35
CA LYS A 123 -3.07 23.91 10.35
C LYS A 123 -4.43 24.08 11.03
N GLU A 124 -5.39 23.22 10.72
CA GLU A 124 -6.72 23.25 11.34
C GLU A 124 -6.64 23.07 12.86
N ARG A 125 -5.66 22.29 13.35
CA ARG A 125 -5.42 22.06 14.78
C ARG A 125 -4.48 23.10 15.43
N GLY A 126 -3.81 23.94 14.65
CA GLY A 126 -2.85 24.93 15.14
C GLY A 126 -1.48 24.35 15.53
N PHE A 127 -1.13 23.18 14.99
CA PHE A 127 0.12 22.46 15.29
C PHE A 127 1.32 22.90 14.44
N GLU A 128 1.19 23.99 13.66
CA GLU A 128 2.21 24.48 12.72
C GLU A 128 3.56 24.83 13.38
N SER A 129 3.54 25.13 14.69
CA SER A 129 4.74 25.45 15.46
C SER A 129 5.46 24.23 16.05
N LEU A 130 4.92 23.03 15.87
CA LEU A 130 5.56 21.80 16.32
C LEU A 130 6.69 21.40 15.37
N SER A 131 7.73 20.78 15.92
CA SER A 131 8.79 20.17 15.13
C SER A 131 8.30 18.83 14.57
N TYR A 132 8.10 18.76 13.26
CA TYR A 132 7.70 17.55 12.55
C TYR A 132 8.33 17.48 11.16
N VAL A 133 8.38 16.27 10.60
CA VAL A 133 8.89 16.01 9.24
C VAL A 133 7.90 15.11 8.51
N LEU A 134 7.52 15.50 7.30
CA LEU A 134 6.60 14.76 6.44
C LEU A 134 7.33 14.27 5.18
N PHE A 135 7.34 12.95 5.01
CA PHE A 135 7.79 12.23 3.82
C PHE A 135 9.22 12.54 3.36
N ASP A 136 10.10 12.87 4.32
CA ASP A 136 11.54 13.01 4.10
C ASP A 136 12.25 11.98 5.00
N GLU A 137 12.63 10.84 4.40
CA GLU A 137 13.28 9.72 5.11
C GLU A 137 14.72 10.06 5.54
N ASP A 138 15.39 10.94 4.80
CA ASP A 138 16.78 11.31 5.02
C ASP A 138 16.94 12.43 6.06
N SER A 139 15.83 13.05 6.46
CA SER A 139 15.84 14.09 7.47
C SER A 139 16.35 13.56 8.81
N SER A 140 17.37 14.25 9.32
CA SER A 140 17.89 14.06 10.67
C SER A 140 17.40 15.14 11.62
N GLN A 141 16.26 15.77 11.36
CA GLN A 141 15.75 16.84 12.22
C GLN A 141 15.54 16.34 13.66
N PRO A 142 16.28 16.90 14.65
CA PRO A 142 16.14 16.51 16.04
C PRO A 142 14.82 17.01 16.62
N TRP A 143 14.38 16.39 17.71
CA TRP A 143 13.13 16.75 18.42
C TRP A 143 11.85 16.70 17.58
N ALA A 144 11.91 16.09 16.39
CA ALA A 144 10.78 16.02 15.48
C ALA A 144 10.04 14.68 15.58
N THR A 145 8.73 14.73 15.32
CA THR A 145 7.97 13.54 14.95
C THR A 145 7.99 13.40 13.44
N HIS A 146 8.44 12.25 12.94
CA HIS A 146 8.59 11.96 11.52
C HIS A 146 7.45 11.05 11.07
N LEU A 147 6.84 11.36 9.93
CA LEU A 147 5.91 10.50 9.20
C LEU A 147 6.44 10.31 7.78
N PHE A 148 6.73 9.07 7.38
CA PHE A 148 7.27 8.77 6.04
C PHE A 148 6.74 7.42 5.53
N PHE A 149 6.92 7.15 4.23
CA PHE A 149 6.54 5.88 3.61
C PHE A 149 7.77 5.07 3.25
N LYS A 150 7.91 3.88 3.83
CA LYS A 150 9.06 3.00 3.64
C LYS A 150 8.63 1.55 3.66
N ASN A 151 9.21 0.73 2.78
CA ASN A 151 8.95 -0.71 2.70
C ASN A 151 7.45 -1.07 2.59
N GLY A 152 6.67 -0.27 1.87
CA GLY A 152 5.23 -0.52 1.68
C GLY A 152 4.36 -0.12 2.88
N LYS A 153 4.92 0.53 3.91
CA LYS A 153 4.21 0.95 5.13
C LYS A 153 4.40 2.44 5.39
N PHE A 154 3.39 3.06 5.97
CA PHE A 154 3.54 4.37 6.60
C PHE A 154 4.17 4.18 7.98
N GLN A 155 5.26 4.88 8.24
CA GLN A 155 6.03 4.75 9.47
C GLN A 155 6.05 6.07 10.24
N ILE A 156 5.92 5.98 11.56
CA ILE A 156 5.96 7.13 12.47
C ILE A 156 6.95 6.87 13.59
N ASN A 157 7.82 7.83 13.86
CA ASN A 157 8.68 7.81 15.03
C ASN A 157 9.03 9.21 15.51
N SER A 158 9.48 9.30 16.76
CA SER A 158 9.95 10.54 17.37
C SER A 158 11.47 10.51 17.52
N ARG A 159 12.09 11.70 17.54
CA ARG A 159 13.54 11.89 17.63
C ARG A 159 13.94 12.66 18.88
N ASP A 160 15.07 12.32 19.48
CA ASP A 160 15.69 13.11 20.56
C ASP A 160 16.60 14.23 20.01
N GLU A 161 17.37 14.91 20.87
CA GLU A 161 18.30 15.97 20.48
C GLU A 161 19.43 15.49 19.56
N ARG A 162 19.72 14.19 19.54
CA ARG A 162 20.77 13.57 18.71
C ARG A 162 20.20 12.89 17.47
N SER A 163 18.90 13.08 17.23
CA SER A 163 18.17 12.46 16.14
C SER A 163 18.08 10.93 16.26
N TYR A 164 18.24 10.38 17.46
CA TYR A 164 17.99 8.97 17.69
C TYR A 164 16.50 8.70 17.82
N ILE A 165 16.09 7.51 17.37
CA ILE A 165 14.71 7.05 17.50
C ILE A 165 14.37 6.90 18.98
N VAL A 166 13.40 7.67 19.46
CA VAL A 166 12.90 7.53 20.82
C VAL A 166 11.67 6.62 20.82
N GLY A 167 11.75 5.54 21.60
CA GLY A 167 10.67 4.56 21.69
C GLY A 167 10.62 3.64 20.47
N LYS A 168 9.42 3.35 19.98
CA LYS A 168 9.20 2.46 18.84
C LYS A 168 8.81 3.23 17.58
N THR A 169 9.17 2.68 16.43
CA THR A 169 8.57 3.05 15.15
C THR A 169 7.21 2.36 15.04
N TRP A 170 6.18 3.14 14.76
CA TRP A 170 4.84 2.65 14.47
C TRP A 170 4.72 2.44 12.96
N GLU A 171 4.05 1.39 12.53
CA GLU A 171 3.87 1.04 11.12
C GLU A 171 2.38 0.85 10.81
N PHE A 172 1.93 1.37 9.69
CA PHE A 172 0.53 1.36 9.26
C PHE A 172 0.39 0.98 7.79
N ASP A 173 -0.71 0.31 7.47
CA ASP A 173 -1.06 -0.08 6.10
C ASP A 173 -1.69 1.05 5.31
N THR A 174 -2.36 1.98 5.99
CA THR A 174 -3.12 3.05 5.34
C THR A 174 -2.68 4.44 5.79
N MET A 175 -2.81 5.43 4.90
CA MET A 175 -2.51 6.83 5.21
C MET A 175 -3.42 7.39 6.31
N ASN A 176 -4.69 6.98 6.36
CA ASN A 176 -5.64 7.48 7.35
C ASN A 176 -5.21 7.07 8.77
N GLU A 177 -4.86 5.81 8.99
CA GLU A 177 -4.37 5.32 10.29
C GLU A 177 -3.09 6.03 10.71
N ALA A 178 -2.14 6.19 9.76
CA ALA A 178 -0.89 6.87 10.02
C ALA A 178 -1.11 8.35 10.39
N LYS A 179 -1.92 9.08 9.60
CA LYS A 179 -2.25 10.48 9.88
C LYS A 179 -2.87 10.63 11.27
N ASP A 180 -3.84 9.80 11.61
CA ASP A 180 -4.56 9.89 12.89
C ASP A 180 -3.62 9.65 14.09
N GLU A 181 -2.76 8.63 14.04
CA GLU A 181 -1.79 8.41 15.12
C GLU A 181 -0.69 9.47 15.13
N PHE A 182 -0.27 9.99 13.98
CA PHE A 182 0.68 11.10 13.88
C PHE A 182 0.16 12.36 14.58
N LEU A 183 -1.07 12.79 14.27
CA LEU A 183 -1.70 13.96 14.90
C LEU A 183 -1.91 13.76 16.41
N LYS A 184 -2.21 12.53 16.83
CA LYS A 184 -2.33 12.17 18.24
C LYS A 184 -1.00 12.22 18.98
N ILE A 185 0.11 11.82 18.33
CA ILE A 185 1.46 12.00 18.89
C ILE A 185 1.76 13.49 19.05
N LEU A 186 1.47 14.32 18.04
CA LEU A 186 1.63 15.77 18.14
C LEU A 186 0.84 16.36 19.31
N SER A 187 -0.45 16.01 19.44
CA SER A 187 -1.28 16.44 20.58
C SER A 187 -0.70 16.02 21.94
N ARG A 188 -0.19 14.79 22.05
CA ARG A 188 0.48 14.32 23.28
C ARG A 188 1.74 15.10 23.58
N THR A 189 2.54 15.45 22.56
CA THR A 189 3.70 16.33 22.74
C THR A 189 3.23 17.67 23.31
N VAL A 190 2.12 18.22 22.83
CA VAL A 190 1.59 19.47 23.40
C VAL A 190 1.26 19.37 24.88
N HIS A 191 0.53 18.34 25.28
CA HIS A 191 0.18 18.16 26.68
C HIS A 191 1.43 17.91 27.56
N ALA A 192 2.40 17.16 27.06
CA ALA A 192 3.64 16.89 27.77
C ALA A 192 4.45 18.17 27.99
N GLU A 193 4.61 19.01 26.97
CA GLU A 193 5.37 20.25 27.05
C GLU A 193 4.64 21.33 27.88
N GLN A 194 3.32 21.40 27.83
CA GLN A 194 2.55 22.27 28.72
C GLN A 194 2.76 21.90 30.20
N LEU A 195 2.76 20.60 30.52
CA LEU A 195 3.07 20.13 31.88
C LEU A 195 4.53 20.42 32.26
N ALA A 196 5.47 20.25 31.31
CA ALA A 196 6.87 20.57 31.52
C ALA A 196 7.06 22.06 31.88
N ASN A 197 6.34 22.95 31.17
CA ASN A 197 6.33 24.39 31.43
C ASN A 197 5.83 24.71 32.85
N GLU A 198 4.74 24.07 33.29
CA GLU A 198 4.18 24.23 34.65
C GLU A 198 5.17 23.82 35.75
N LEU A 199 5.98 22.81 35.46
CA LEU A 199 7.01 22.30 36.38
C LEU A 199 8.34 23.07 36.27
N GLY A 200 8.43 24.07 35.40
CA GLY A 200 9.63 24.90 35.19
C GLY A 200 10.75 24.21 34.43
N PHE A 201 10.45 23.17 33.64
CA PHE A 201 11.42 22.52 32.76
C PHE A 201 11.62 23.31 31.47
N SER A 202 12.80 23.18 30.87
CA SER A 202 13.12 23.75 29.56
C SER A 202 12.52 22.95 28.42
N HIS A 203 12.13 23.63 27.35
CA HIS A 203 11.58 23.00 26.15
C HIS A 203 12.64 22.65 25.11
N PRO A 204 12.42 21.61 24.29
CA PRO A 204 13.33 21.22 23.22
C PRO A 204 13.43 22.25 22.09
N TYR A 205 12.37 23.02 21.85
CA TYR A 205 12.31 24.11 20.88
C TYR A 205 11.21 25.12 21.26
N PRO A 206 11.28 26.38 20.78
CA PRO A 206 10.25 27.38 21.05
C PRO A 206 8.95 27.04 20.31
N SER A 207 7.83 27.02 21.02
CA SER A 207 6.48 26.97 20.44
C SER A 207 5.50 27.71 21.34
N PRO A 208 4.60 28.54 20.77
CA PRO A 208 3.55 29.22 21.54
C PRO A 208 2.53 28.24 22.16
N LEU A 209 2.52 26.97 21.74
CA LEU A 209 1.62 25.96 22.27
C LEU A 209 1.95 25.57 23.71
N TRP A 210 3.18 25.82 24.17
CA TRP A 210 3.62 25.50 25.53
C TRP A 210 3.21 26.58 26.54
N ASP A 211 2.98 27.79 26.05
CA ASP A 211 2.73 28.99 26.86
C ASP A 211 1.27 29.09 27.31
N GLU A 212 1.00 30.02 28.25
CA GLU A 212 -0.35 30.32 28.79
C GLU A 212 -1.41 30.57 27.70
N GLU A 213 -1.00 31.12 26.55
CA GLU A 213 -1.87 31.39 25.40
C GLU A 213 -2.23 30.09 24.63
N GLY A 214 -1.30 29.16 24.51
CA GLY A 214 -1.51 27.83 23.92
C GLY A 214 -2.47 26.94 24.74
N LYS A 215 -2.45 27.06 26.07
CA LYS A 215 -3.36 26.31 26.97
C LYS A 215 -4.84 26.61 26.70
N ARG A 216 -5.18 27.85 26.31
CA ARG A 216 -6.57 28.26 26.01
C ARG A 216 -7.09 27.70 24.69
N PHE A 217 -6.20 27.32 23.76
CA PHE A 217 -6.54 26.80 22.45
C PHE A 217 -6.94 25.31 22.50
N ASN A 218 -6.22 24.49 23.28
CA ASN A 218 -6.47 23.05 23.37
C ASN A 218 -7.76 22.69 24.11
N LEU A 219 -8.12 23.44 25.16
CA LEU A 219 -9.37 23.23 25.92
C LEU A 219 -10.64 23.35 25.06
N ARG A 220 -10.57 23.94 23.87
CA ARG A 220 -11.69 24.05 22.93
C ARG A 220 -11.79 22.91 21.92
N GLN A 221 -10.73 22.11 21.74
CA GLN A 221 -10.71 20.98 20.80
C GLN A 221 -11.07 19.63 21.45
N ASP A 222 -10.98 19.53 22.78
CA ASP A 222 -11.37 18.34 23.56
C ASP A 222 -12.86 18.33 24.02
N MET A 223 -13.68 19.31 23.57
CA MET A 223 -15.13 19.41 23.84
C MET A 223 -15.98 19.03 22.63
#